data_AF-A0A958GHN2-F1
#
_entry.id   AF-A0A958GHN2-F1
#
_cell.length_a   1.000
_cell.length_b   1.000
_cell.length_c   1.000
_cell.angle_alpha   90.00
_cell.angle_beta   90.00
_cell.angle_gamma   90.00
#
_symmetry.space_group_name_H-M   'P 1'
#
loop_
_entity.id
_entity.type
_entity.pdbx_description
1 polymer ?
#
loop_
_entity_poly.entity_id
_entity_poly.type
_entity_poly.pdbx_seq_one_letter_code
_entity_poly.pdbx_strand_id
1 'polypeptide(L)'
;MTIEQLFPTHIYYSDLQKNNKKFNQEILNECLYYMDLDDAGHDWSEDNYVGGYTSYSSLANLNEISATFAELEKKIRKHLKKYISSLAYDVK
;
A
#
# COMPACT_ATOMS: atom_id res chain seq x y z
N MET A 1 -1.02 -17.38 37.18
CA MET A 1 -0.81 -15.99 36.75
C MET A 1 -1.73 -15.78 35.56
N THR A 2 -2.64 -14.81 35.64
CA THR A 2 -3.67 -14.57 34.61
C THR A 2 -3.37 -13.23 33.95
N ILE A 3 -3.45 -13.16 32.62
CA ILE A 3 -3.23 -11.93 31.84
C ILE A 3 -4.58 -11.53 31.23
N GLU A 4 -5.04 -10.33 31.54
CA GLU A 4 -6.22 -9.72 30.93
C GLU A 4 -5.80 -8.65 29.91
N GLN A 5 -6.38 -8.68 28.71
CA GLN A 5 -6.16 -7.68 27.67
C GLN A 5 -7.44 -6.90 27.45
N LEU A 6 -7.41 -5.60 27.73
CA LEU A 6 -8.55 -4.71 27.60
C LEU A 6 -8.28 -3.67 26.51
N PHE A 7 -9.08 -3.72 25.45
CA PHE A 7 -9.04 -2.78 24.31
C PHE A 7 -7.66 -2.56 23.65
N PRO A 8 -6.87 -3.62 23.37
CA PRO A 8 -5.59 -3.44 22.71
C PRO A 8 -5.73 -2.98 21.26
N THR A 9 -4.92 -2.00 20.86
CA THR A 9 -4.69 -1.69 19.45
C THR A 9 -3.68 -2.68 18.87
N HIS A 10 -4.12 -3.48 17.91
CA HIS A 10 -3.24 -4.43 17.24
C HIS A 10 -2.50 -3.73 16.09
N ILE A 11 -1.24 -4.10 15.88
CA ILE A 11 -0.43 -3.63 14.75
C ILE A 11 -0.01 -4.84 13.94
N TYR A 12 -0.40 -4.87 12.67
CA TYR A 12 0.02 -5.90 11.74
C TYR A 12 1.34 -5.52 11.07
N TYR A 13 2.40 -6.30 11.32
CA TYR A 13 3.72 -6.09 10.72
C TYR A 13 4.24 -7.40 10.15
N SER A 14 4.54 -7.43 8.84
CA SER A 14 4.99 -8.63 8.15
C SER A 14 5.63 -8.27 6.81
N ASP A 15 6.59 -9.08 6.35
CA ASP A 15 7.06 -9.03 4.97
C ASP A 15 5.94 -9.37 4.00
N LEU A 16 5.81 -8.60 2.90
CA LEU A 16 4.78 -8.80 1.88
C LEU A 16 4.86 -10.19 1.21
N GLN A 17 6.07 -10.70 0.98
CA GLN A 17 6.34 -12.06 0.53
C GLN A 17 7.80 -12.42 0.85
N LYS A 18 8.18 -13.67 0.58
CA LYS A 18 9.59 -14.09 0.59
C LYS A 18 10.26 -13.64 -0.72
N ASN A 19 11.55 -13.31 -0.67
CA ASN A 19 12.35 -12.92 -1.85
C ASN A 19 11.81 -11.69 -2.61
N ASN A 20 11.77 -10.54 -1.95
CA ASN A 20 11.14 -9.31 -2.47
C ASN A 20 11.98 -8.51 -3.47
N LYS A 21 13.27 -8.81 -3.61
CA LYS A 21 14.23 -7.92 -4.30
C LYS A 21 13.81 -7.55 -5.73
N LYS A 22 13.43 -8.55 -6.53
CA LYS A 22 13.01 -8.32 -7.93
C LYS A 22 11.71 -7.50 -7.98
N PHE A 23 10.72 -7.90 -7.19
CA PHE A 23 9.42 -7.24 -7.16
C PHE A 23 9.50 -5.79 -6.67
N ASN A 24 10.34 -5.51 -5.67
CA ASN A 24 10.58 -4.14 -5.20
C ASN A 24 11.24 -3.28 -6.28
N GLN A 25 12.14 -3.85 -7.09
CA GLN A 25 12.74 -3.12 -8.21
C GLN A 25 11.69 -2.79 -9.29
N GLU A 26 10.79 -3.73 -9.59
CA GLU A 26 9.70 -3.52 -10.54
C GLU A 26 8.75 -2.41 -10.06
N ILE A 27 8.33 -2.46 -8.79
CA ILE A 27 7.52 -1.40 -8.16
C ILE A 27 8.25 -0.05 -8.22
N LEU A 28 9.52 0.00 -7.84
CA LEU A 28 10.28 1.25 -7.85
C LEU A 28 10.36 1.86 -9.25
N ASN A 29 10.65 1.04 -10.26
CA ASN A 29 10.72 1.51 -11.64
C ASN A 29 9.39 2.11 -12.10
N GLU A 30 8.26 1.48 -11.75
CA GLU A 30 6.95 2.02 -12.09
C GLU A 30 6.58 3.27 -11.28
N CYS A 31 6.92 3.33 -9.98
CA CYS A 31 6.72 4.54 -9.19
C CYS A 31 7.42 5.74 -9.82
N LEU A 32 8.67 5.57 -10.27
CA LEU A 32 9.44 6.62 -10.94
C LEU A 32 8.82 6.96 -12.30
N TYR A 33 8.45 5.95 -13.09
CA TYR A 33 7.82 6.16 -14.39
C TYR A 33 6.52 6.97 -14.30
N TYR A 34 5.62 6.63 -13.36
CA TYR A 34 4.38 7.37 -13.19
C TYR A 34 4.60 8.76 -12.58
N MET A 35 5.57 8.90 -11.67
CA MET A 35 5.95 10.20 -11.12
C MET A 35 6.44 11.15 -12.22
N ASP A 36 7.25 10.67 -13.17
CA ASP A 36 7.78 11.49 -14.27
C ASP A 36 6.70 11.93 -15.27
N LEU A 37 5.53 11.28 -15.29
CA LEU A 37 4.44 11.56 -16.23
C LEU A 37 3.27 12.35 -15.61
N ASP A 38 3.29 12.57 -14.29
CA ASP A 38 2.14 13.09 -13.55
C ASP A 38 2.30 14.56 -13.18
N ASP A 39 2.32 15.42 -14.21
CA ASP A 39 2.41 16.88 -14.04
C ASP A 39 1.30 17.42 -13.11
N ALA A 40 0.08 16.89 -13.23
CA ALA A 40 -1.04 17.28 -12.38
C ALA A 40 -0.81 16.91 -10.90
N GLY A 41 -0.19 15.76 -10.64
CA GLY A 41 0.22 15.34 -9.30
C GLY A 41 1.33 16.21 -8.73
N HIS A 42 2.29 16.65 -9.54
CA HIS A 42 3.32 17.61 -9.12
C HIS A 42 2.71 18.96 -8.76
N ASP A 43 1.94 19.57 -9.66
CA ASP A 43 1.27 20.85 -9.42
C ASP A 43 0.44 20.83 -8.13
N TRP A 44 -0.34 19.76 -7.92
CA TRP A 44 -1.11 19.61 -6.70
C TRP A 44 -0.22 19.43 -5.46
N SER A 45 0.85 18.65 -5.58
CA SER A 45 1.77 18.36 -4.47
C SER A 45 2.53 19.60 -4.00
N GLU A 46 2.91 20.51 -4.91
CA GLU A 46 3.59 21.77 -4.57
C GLU A 46 2.80 22.59 -3.55
N ASP A 47 1.47 22.63 -3.72
CA ASP A 47 0.57 23.39 -2.84
C ASP A 47 0.07 22.58 -1.63
N ASN A 48 -0.01 21.25 -1.72
CA ASN A 48 -0.80 20.43 -0.79
C ASN A 48 -0.04 19.28 -0.10
N TYR A 49 1.15 18.91 -0.56
CA TYR A 49 1.87 17.75 -0.03
C TYR A 49 3.28 18.11 0.44
N VAL A 50 3.45 18.14 1.76
CA VAL A 50 4.75 18.41 2.37
C VAL A 50 5.66 17.20 2.20
N GLY A 51 6.80 17.40 1.53
CA GLY A 51 7.87 16.39 1.46
C GLY A 51 8.06 15.72 0.10
N GLY A 52 7.50 16.28 -0.97
CA GLY A 52 7.79 15.87 -2.34
C GLY A 52 6.52 15.67 -3.15
N TYR A 53 6.42 14.52 -3.81
CA TYR A 53 5.32 14.19 -4.71
C TYR A 53 4.42 13.11 -4.10
N THR A 54 3.12 13.23 -4.33
CA THR A 54 2.16 12.16 -4.16
C THR A 54 1.20 12.09 -5.33
N SER A 55 0.86 10.87 -5.75
CA SER A 55 -0.14 10.66 -6.81
C SER A 55 -1.58 10.61 -6.28
N TYR A 56 -1.80 10.99 -5.01
CA TYR A 56 -3.07 10.81 -4.31
C TYR A 56 -4.25 11.54 -4.97
N SER A 57 -4.00 12.72 -5.53
CA SER A 57 -5.01 13.56 -6.18
C SER A 57 -5.14 13.32 -7.69
N SER A 58 -4.22 12.56 -8.29
CA SER A 58 -4.02 12.50 -9.74
C SER A 58 -4.17 11.09 -10.33
N LEU A 59 -3.65 10.06 -9.67
CA LEU A 59 -3.66 8.66 -10.16
C LEU A 59 -4.47 7.74 -9.25
N ALA A 60 -5.78 7.68 -9.49
CA ALA A 60 -6.71 6.92 -8.65
C ALA A 60 -6.73 5.40 -8.94
N ASN A 61 -6.27 4.96 -10.11
CA ASN A 61 -6.46 3.58 -10.60
C ASN A 61 -5.17 2.90 -11.05
N LEU A 62 -4.05 3.15 -10.35
CA LEU A 62 -2.74 2.54 -10.62
C LEU A 62 -2.79 1.02 -10.77
N ASN A 63 -3.57 0.33 -9.95
CA ASN A 63 -3.74 -1.12 -9.99
C ASN A 63 -4.52 -1.62 -11.23
N GLU A 64 -5.28 -0.76 -11.90
CA GLU A 64 -5.99 -1.12 -13.14
C GLU A 64 -5.10 -0.92 -14.36
N ILE A 65 -4.26 0.12 -14.34
CA ILE A 65 -3.40 0.50 -15.47
C ILE A 65 -2.00 -0.14 -15.42
N SER A 66 -1.58 -0.64 -14.25
CA SER A 66 -0.32 -1.35 -14.07
C SER A 66 -0.54 -2.77 -13.57
N ALA A 67 0.09 -3.72 -14.27
CA ALA A 67 0.15 -5.12 -13.84
C ALA A 67 0.92 -5.31 -12.53
N THR A 68 1.99 -4.52 -12.30
CA THR A 68 2.81 -4.62 -11.08
C THR A 68 2.03 -4.12 -9.86
N PHE A 69 1.29 -3.02 -9.98
CA PHE A 69 0.41 -2.53 -8.92
C PHE A 69 -0.81 -3.45 -8.71
N ALA A 70 -1.36 -4.06 -9.76
CA ALA A 70 -2.39 -5.10 -9.64
C ALA A 70 -1.87 -6.30 -8.83
N GLU A 71 -0.62 -6.70 -9.06
CA GLU A 71 0.01 -7.78 -8.30
C GLU A 71 0.28 -7.36 -6.84
N LEU A 72 0.72 -6.13 -6.61
CA LEU A 72 0.88 -5.56 -5.26
C LEU A 72 -0.45 -5.59 -4.49
N GLU A 73 -1.54 -5.15 -5.11
CA GLU A 73 -2.90 -5.20 -4.55
C GLU A 73 -3.28 -6.62 -4.14
N LYS A 74 -3.08 -7.61 -5.02
CA LYS A 74 -3.36 -9.03 -4.72
C LYS A 74 -2.57 -9.54 -3.53
N LYS A 75 -1.29 -9.14 -3.38
CA LYS A 75 -0.46 -9.52 -2.23
C LYS A 75 -0.95 -8.85 -0.95
N ILE A 76 -1.21 -7.54 -0.98
CA ILE A 76 -1.75 -6.79 0.18
C ILE A 76 -3.10 -7.37 0.61
N ARG A 77 -4.00 -7.71 -0.31
CA ARG A 77 -5.30 -8.35 0.00
C ARG A 77 -5.14 -9.65 0.80
N LYS A 78 -4.08 -10.43 0.58
CA LYS A 78 -3.80 -11.63 1.39
C LYS A 78 -3.42 -11.28 2.83
N HIS A 79 -2.63 -10.23 3.03
CA HIS A 79 -2.27 -9.73 4.36
C HIS A 79 -3.46 -9.11 5.08
N LEU A 80 -4.28 -8.34 4.37
CA LEU A 80 -5.52 -7.77 4.89
C LEU A 80 -6.47 -8.87 5.41
N LYS A 81 -6.70 -9.93 4.61
CA LYS A 81 -7.53 -11.07 5.04
C LYS A 81 -6.99 -11.73 6.32
N LYS A 82 -5.69 -11.97 6.40
CA LYS A 82 -5.06 -12.53 7.61
C LYS A 82 -5.27 -11.63 8.83
N TYR A 83 -5.12 -10.31 8.66
CA TYR A 83 -5.29 -9.37 9.76
C TYR A 83 -6.75 -9.27 10.21
N ILE A 84 -7.70 -9.21 9.26
CA ILE A 84 -9.13 -9.25 9.55
C ILE A 84 -9.48 -10.52 10.35
N SER A 85 -8.96 -11.69 9.96
CA SER A 85 -9.16 -12.92 10.72
C SER A 85 -8.61 -12.87 12.14
N SER A 86 -7.52 -12.12 12.40
CA SER A 86 -7.01 -11.94 13.78
C SER A 86 -7.83 -10.96 14.62
N LEU A 87 -8.56 -10.04 13.99
CA LEU A 87 -9.40 -9.05 14.67
C LEU A 87 -10.79 -9.59 15.05
N ALA A 88 -11.11 -10.83 14.65
CA ALA A 88 -12.42 -11.45 14.86
C ALA A 88 -13.59 -10.58 14.37
N TYR A 89 -13.37 -9.77 13.33
CA TYR A 89 -14.44 -9.00 12.71
C TYR A 89 -15.41 -9.92 11.96
N ASP A 90 -16.71 -9.63 12.06
CA ASP A 90 -17.74 -10.20 11.19
C ASP A 90 -17.74 -9.43 9.87
N VAL A 91 -16.99 -9.94 8.90
CA VAL A 91 -16.84 -9.31 7.58
C VAL A 91 -17.53 -10.21 6.56
N LYS A 92 -18.60 -9.71 5.95
CA LYS A 92 -19.34 -10.37 4.87
C LYS A 92 -18.56 -10.36 3.56
#